data_AF-A0A2H8TIE7-F1
#
_entry.id   AF-A0A2H8TIE7-F1
#
_cell.length_a   1.000
_cell.length_b   1.000
_cell.length_c   1.000
_cell.angle_alpha   90.00
_cell.angle_beta   90.00
_cell.angle_gamma   90.00
#
_symmetry.space_group_name_H-M   'P 1'
#
loop_
_entity.id
_entity.type
_entity.pdbx_description
1 polymer ?
#
loop_
_entity_poly.entity_id
_entity_poly.type
_entity_poly.pdbx_seq_one_letter_code
_entity_poly.pdbx_strand_id
1 'polypeptide(L)'
;MSIHNSAPIMQLLPGSVTLGALGVDYKDSIQPLVLEVSWFITGMERKSDVVLRVPAGELIQPLSMSEDDFVGEQVKLKGMNEHMAQVTLKNVNLEIQKAVFEKFNVARVITEEQNIFRFSGQTLSSNCLVLLTITKQESLATVSVNCEKMVIGSVLLNEIKGLLSQ
;
A
#
# COMPACT_ATOMS: atom_id res chain seq x y z
N MET A 1 -2.55 15.48 -4.03
CA MET A 1 -1.27 15.04 -4.63
C MET A 1 -0.42 16.25 -4.99
N SER A 2 0.87 16.23 -4.69
CA SER A 2 1.83 17.27 -5.05
C SER A 2 3.19 16.67 -5.37
N ILE A 3 3.92 17.32 -6.27
CA ILE A 3 5.28 16.92 -6.67
C ILE A 3 6.25 17.88 -6.01
N HIS A 4 7.28 17.33 -5.40
CA HIS A 4 8.34 18.06 -4.73
C HIS A 4 9.68 17.72 -5.38
N ASN A 5 10.47 18.77 -5.61
CA ASN A 5 11.86 18.68 -6.03
C ASN A 5 12.10 17.92 -7.36
N SER A 6 12.05 18.63 -8.48
CA SER A 6 12.51 18.14 -9.77
C SER A 6 13.57 19.10 -10.33
N ALA A 7 14.85 18.80 -10.07
CA ALA A 7 15.91 19.47 -10.81
C ALA A 7 15.91 18.93 -12.25
N PRO A 8 15.74 19.79 -13.28
CA PRO A 8 15.79 19.33 -14.65
C PRO A 8 17.17 18.76 -15.00
N ILE A 9 17.19 17.70 -15.78
CA ILE A 9 18.42 17.14 -16.32
C ILE A 9 18.86 18.05 -17.48
N MET A 10 19.94 18.79 -17.28
CA MET A 10 20.43 19.78 -18.27
C MET A 10 20.82 19.12 -19.61
N GLN A 11 21.51 17.99 -19.54
CA GLN A 11 21.97 17.25 -20.71
C GLN A 11 22.16 15.78 -20.33
N LEU A 12 21.76 14.88 -21.24
CA LEU A 12 22.02 13.45 -21.14
C LEU A 12 22.71 13.01 -22.42
N LEU A 13 23.94 12.51 -22.31
CA LEU A 13 24.71 12.04 -23.46
C LEU A 13 24.19 10.68 -23.96
N PRO A 14 24.35 10.35 -25.26
CA PRO A 14 24.02 9.03 -25.77
C PRO A 14 24.74 7.92 -24.98
N GLY A 15 23.99 6.91 -24.54
CA GLY A 15 24.52 5.80 -23.74
C GLY A 15 24.84 6.13 -22.28
N SER A 16 24.58 7.35 -21.82
CA SER A 16 24.77 7.73 -20.41
C SER A 16 23.51 7.54 -19.58
N VAL A 17 23.70 7.41 -18.26
CA VAL A 17 22.64 7.33 -17.25
C VAL A 17 22.90 8.41 -16.21
N THR A 18 21.84 9.06 -15.75
CA THR A 18 21.88 9.98 -14.62
C THR A 18 20.84 9.58 -13.58
N LEU A 19 21.08 9.95 -12.32
CA LEU A 19 20.17 9.69 -11.21
C LEU A 19 19.52 11.01 -10.79
N GLY A 20 18.20 10.96 -10.59
CA GLY A 20 17.42 12.06 -10.04
C GLY A 20 16.46 11.54 -8.98
N ALA A 21 16.11 12.40 -8.03
CA ALA A 21 15.06 12.13 -7.06
C ALA A 21 13.84 12.96 -7.43
N LEU A 22 12.65 12.35 -7.34
CA LEU A 22 11.36 13.01 -7.48
C LEU A 22 10.57 12.70 -6.21
N GLY A 23 10.27 13.73 -5.42
CA GLY A 23 9.37 13.60 -4.29
C GLY A 23 7.92 13.64 -4.78
N VAL A 24 7.09 12.70 -4.36
CA VAL A 24 5.66 12.72 -4.64
C VAL A 24 4.90 12.54 -3.34
N ASP A 25 4.07 13.52 -3.00
CA ASP A 25 3.10 13.42 -1.93
C ASP A 25 1.74 13.06 -2.53
N TYR A 26 1.30 11.81 -2.36
CA TYR A 26 0.02 11.33 -2.89
C TYR A 26 -1.19 11.88 -2.11
N LYS A 27 -1.03 12.41 -0.90
CA LYS A 27 -2.12 12.88 -0.02
C LYS A 27 -3.27 11.88 0.11
N ASP A 28 -2.94 10.62 0.38
CA ASP A 28 -3.86 9.48 0.47
C ASP A 28 -4.66 9.16 -0.83
N SER A 29 -4.24 9.71 -1.97
CA SER A 29 -4.80 9.34 -3.26
C SER A 29 -4.16 8.05 -3.79
N ILE A 30 -4.99 7.12 -4.24
CA ILE A 30 -4.56 5.91 -4.97
C ILE A 30 -4.55 6.12 -6.50
N GLN A 31 -4.88 7.33 -6.96
CA GLN A 31 -4.86 7.62 -8.39
C GLN A 31 -3.42 7.60 -8.90
N PRO A 32 -3.15 7.03 -10.08
CA PRO A 32 -1.84 7.13 -10.71
C PRO A 32 -1.49 8.60 -10.97
N LEU A 33 -0.24 8.97 -10.70
CA LEU A 33 0.32 10.24 -11.10
C LEU A 33 0.80 10.14 -12.55
N VAL A 34 0.28 10.99 -13.44
CA VAL A 34 0.75 11.09 -14.82
C VAL A 34 1.67 12.31 -14.92
N LEU A 35 2.89 12.08 -15.39
CA LEU A 35 3.93 13.09 -15.57
C LEU A 35 4.27 13.20 -17.05
N GLU A 36 4.22 14.41 -17.60
CA GLU A 36 4.78 14.68 -18.92
C GLU A 36 6.29 14.94 -18.76
N VAL A 37 7.11 14.11 -19.39
CA VAL A 37 8.55 14.34 -19.51
C VAL A 37 8.81 14.92 -20.89
N SER A 38 9.39 16.12 -20.93
CA SER A 38 9.83 16.76 -22.18
C SER A 38 11.35 16.83 -22.27
N TRP A 39 11.87 16.67 -23.49
CA TRP A 39 13.29 16.78 -23.78
C TRP A 39 13.52 17.30 -25.21
N PHE A 40 14.71 17.83 -25.49
CA PHE A 40 15.08 18.35 -26.79
C PHE A 40 16.11 17.44 -27.47
N ILE A 41 15.86 17.08 -28.73
CA ILE A 41 16.84 16.41 -29.61
C ILE A 41 16.94 17.21 -30.89
N THR A 42 18.16 17.63 -31.25
CA THR A 42 18.44 18.41 -32.48
C THR A 42 17.51 19.62 -32.66
N GLY A 43 17.21 20.35 -31.57
CA GLY A 43 16.34 21.53 -31.58
C GLY A 43 14.82 21.25 -31.65
N MET A 44 14.40 19.98 -31.67
CA MET A 44 12.98 19.59 -31.63
C MET A 44 12.59 19.14 -30.22
N GLU A 45 11.49 19.68 -29.70
CA GLU A 45 10.87 19.20 -28.47
C GLU A 45 10.22 17.83 -28.71
N ARG A 46 10.43 16.92 -27.76
CA ARG A 46 9.79 15.61 -27.66
C ARG A 46 9.15 15.52 -26.28
N LYS A 47 8.05 14.78 -26.20
CA LYS A 47 7.26 14.59 -24.98
C LYS A 47 6.87 13.12 -24.85
N SER A 48 6.79 12.65 -23.62
CA SER A 48 6.24 11.34 -23.29
C SER A 48 5.60 11.38 -21.92
N ASP A 49 4.50 10.66 -21.78
CA ASP A 49 3.88 10.45 -20.48
C ASP A 49 4.58 9.32 -19.73
N VAL A 50 4.76 9.54 -18.42
CA VAL A 50 5.20 8.55 -17.45
C VAL A 50 4.12 8.42 -16.39
N VAL A 51 3.68 7.20 -16.13
CA VAL A 51 2.62 6.91 -15.15
C VAL A 51 3.23 6.26 -13.92
N LEU A 52 3.14 6.94 -12.78
CA LEU A 52 3.59 6.45 -11.48
C LEU A 52 2.39 5.99 -10.64
N ARG A 53 2.33 4.69 -10.36
CA ARG A 53 1.33 4.11 -9.45
C ARG A 53 1.92 4.04 -8.05
N VAL A 54 1.08 4.27 -7.05
CA VAL A 54 1.46 4.13 -5.64
C VAL A 54 0.89 2.82 -5.08
N PRO A 55 1.74 1.93 -4.54
CA PRO A 55 1.27 0.80 -3.74
C PRO A 55 0.55 1.28 -2.47
N ALA A 56 -0.47 0.57 -2.00
CA ALA A 56 -1.19 0.98 -0.79
C ALA A 56 -0.27 1.07 0.44
N GLY A 57 0.75 0.21 0.52
CA GLY A 57 1.74 0.22 1.60
C GLY A 57 2.53 1.53 1.73
N GLU A 58 2.75 2.27 0.64
CA GLU A 58 3.45 3.57 0.63
C GLU A 58 2.58 4.71 1.14
N LEU A 59 1.26 4.51 1.26
CA LEU A 59 0.31 5.49 1.81
C LEU A 59 0.06 5.29 3.31
N ILE A 60 0.65 4.26 3.91
CA ILE A 60 0.37 3.82 5.28
C ILE A 60 1.66 3.93 6.08
N GLN A 61 1.53 4.26 7.36
CA GLN A 61 2.57 4.13 8.36
C GLN A 61 2.15 3.17 9.47
N PRO A 62 3.09 2.44 10.10
CA PRO A 62 2.78 1.52 11.18
C PRO A 62 2.21 2.26 12.39
N LEU A 63 1.19 1.70 13.02
CA LEU A 63 0.61 2.22 14.25
C LEU A 63 0.62 1.10 15.28
N SER A 64 1.44 1.23 16.33
CA SER A 64 1.50 0.22 17.39
C SER A 64 0.27 0.32 18.29
N MET A 65 -0.36 -0.82 18.59
CA MET A 65 -1.52 -0.87 19.49
C MET A 65 -1.65 -2.26 20.14
N SER A 66 -2.43 -2.34 21.21
CA SER A 66 -2.76 -3.61 21.88
C SER A 66 -3.82 -4.40 21.09
N GLU A 67 -3.99 -5.68 21.42
CA GLU A 67 -5.07 -6.50 20.86
C GLU A 67 -6.46 -5.98 21.25
N ASP A 68 -6.63 -5.55 22.50
CA ASP A 68 -7.91 -5.00 23.00
C ASP A 68 -8.29 -3.73 22.25
N ASP A 69 -7.35 -2.81 22.06
CA ASP A 69 -7.57 -1.59 21.27
C ASP A 69 -7.91 -1.92 19.82
N PHE A 70 -7.19 -2.89 19.23
CA PHE A 70 -7.43 -3.31 17.85
C PHE A 70 -8.86 -3.82 17.68
N VAL A 71 -9.30 -4.71 18.56
CA VAL A 71 -10.66 -5.28 18.51
C VAL A 71 -11.70 -4.20 18.77
N GLY A 72 -11.46 -3.31 19.73
CA GLY A 72 -12.33 -2.18 20.05
C GLY A 72 -12.53 -1.23 18.87
N GLU A 73 -11.45 -0.82 18.20
CA GLU A 73 -11.52 0.02 17.00
C GLU A 73 -12.12 -0.71 15.80
N GLN A 74 -11.80 -2.00 15.64
CA GLN A 74 -12.36 -2.81 14.57
C GLN A 74 -13.89 -2.87 14.65
N VAL A 75 -14.46 -3.03 15.84
CA VAL A 75 -15.92 -3.02 16.04
C VAL A 75 -16.55 -1.71 15.57
N LYS A 76 -15.91 -0.57 15.81
CA LYS A 76 -16.39 0.75 15.38
C LYS A 76 -16.35 0.91 13.85
N LEU A 77 -15.38 0.28 13.20
CA LEU A 77 -15.13 0.36 11.75
C LEU A 77 -15.77 -0.80 10.95
N LYS A 78 -16.63 -1.62 11.55
CA LYS A 78 -17.38 -2.65 10.82
C LYS A 78 -18.46 -2.04 9.92
N GLY A 79 -18.91 -2.82 8.93
CA GLY A 79 -19.97 -2.39 8.01
C GLY A 79 -19.41 -1.54 6.87
N MET A 80 -19.72 -0.24 6.82
CA MET A 80 -19.38 0.61 5.67
C MET A 80 -17.86 0.81 5.47
N ASN A 81 -17.08 0.72 6.55
CA ASN A 81 -15.63 0.88 6.52
C ASN A 81 -14.88 -0.45 6.42
N GLU A 82 -15.58 -1.56 6.17
CA GLU A 82 -15.01 -2.91 6.11
C GLU A 82 -14.99 -3.45 4.69
N HIS A 83 -13.84 -3.95 4.26
CA HIS A 83 -13.65 -4.69 3.03
C HIS A 83 -13.17 -6.09 3.34
N MET A 84 -13.91 -7.11 2.91
CA MET A 84 -13.59 -8.51 3.19
C MET A 84 -13.50 -9.32 1.90
N ALA A 85 -12.58 -10.29 1.86
CA ALA A 85 -12.52 -11.29 0.80
C ALA A 85 -11.95 -12.60 1.32
N GLN A 86 -12.34 -13.68 0.67
CA GLN A 86 -11.75 -14.98 0.86
C GLN A 86 -10.76 -15.28 -0.28
N VAL A 87 -9.65 -15.92 0.04
CA VAL A 87 -8.54 -16.22 -0.88
C VAL A 87 -8.04 -17.62 -0.64
N THR A 88 -7.93 -18.42 -1.70
CA THR A 88 -7.20 -19.69 -1.64
C THR A 88 -5.71 -19.41 -1.65
N LEU A 89 -5.02 -19.84 -0.60
CA LEU A 89 -3.57 -19.78 -0.50
C LEU A 89 -2.95 -20.73 -1.52
N LYS A 90 -2.12 -20.20 -2.42
CA LYS A 90 -1.33 -21.06 -3.31
C LYS A 90 -0.21 -21.78 -2.56
N ASN A 91 0.38 -21.12 -1.56
CA ASN A 91 1.36 -21.70 -0.66
C ASN A 91 0.79 -21.79 0.76
N VAL A 92 0.39 -23.01 1.18
CA VAL A 92 -0.13 -23.26 2.52
C VAL A 92 0.91 -22.98 3.61
N ASN A 93 2.20 -23.05 3.30
CA ASN A 93 3.29 -22.77 4.24
C ASN A 93 3.77 -21.32 4.20
N LEU A 94 3.03 -20.41 3.55
CA LEU A 94 3.38 -19.00 3.49
C LEU A 94 3.53 -18.40 4.90
N GLU A 95 4.69 -17.79 5.16
CA GLU A 95 4.92 -16.96 6.34
C GLU A 95 4.18 -15.62 6.20
N ILE A 96 2.88 -15.61 6.51
CA ILE A 96 1.98 -14.46 6.31
C ILE A 96 2.54 -13.18 6.93
N GLN A 97 3.11 -13.27 8.13
CA GLN A 97 3.67 -12.09 8.82
C GLN A 97 4.79 -11.45 8.01
N LYS A 98 5.79 -12.23 7.62
CA LYS A 98 6.92 -11.78 6.83
C LYS A 98 6.47 -11.23 5.48
N ALA A 99 5.60 -11.96 4.79
CA ALA A 99 5.06 -11.58 3.50
C ALA A 99 4.30 -10.23 3.55
N VAL A 100 3.53 -9.99 4.62
CA VAL A 100 2.83 -8.71 4.82
C VAL A 100 3.83 -7.59 5.11
N PHE A 101 4.80 -7.81 6.00
CA PHE A 101 5.82 -6.80 6.33
C PHE A 101 6.68 -6.37 5.14
N GLU A 102 7.01 -7.29 4.23
CA GLU A 102 7.83 -6.99 3.06
C GLU A 102 7.10 -6.13 2.02
N LYS A 103 5.76 -6.06 2.05
CA LYS A 103 4.97 -5.30 1.08
C LYS A 103 4.15 -4.15 1.66
N PHE A 104 3.81 -4.20 2.94
CA PHE A 104 2.91 -3.25 3.57
C PHE A 104 3.55 -2.67 4.81
N ASN A 105 3.52 -1.34 4.91
CA ASN A 105 4.11 -0.60 6.02
C ASN A 105 3.16 -0.54 7.23
N VAL A 106 2.90 -1.70 7.84
CA VAL A 106 1.98 -1.89 8.96
C VAL A 106 2.71 -2.51 10.17
N ALA A 107 2.20 -2.25 11.38
CA ALA A 107 2.69 -2.85 12.61
C ALA A 107 1.99 -4.18 12.87
N ARG A 108 2.70 -5.17 13.43
CA ARG A 108 2.07 -6.40 13.92
C ARG A 108 1.36 -6.12 15.25
N VAL A 109 0.11 -6.57 15.36
CA VAL A 109 -0.57 -6.67 16.65
C VAL A 109 -0.36 -8.09 17.17
N ILE A 110 0.21 -8.21 18.37
CA ILE A 110 0.43 -9.50 19.02
C ILE A 110 -0.93 -10.05 19.43
N THR A 111 -1.20 -11.30 19.07
CA THR A 111 -2.44 -12.02 19.37
C THR A 111 -2.08 -13.43 19.84
N GLU A 112 -2.88 -13.98 20.74
CA GLU A 112 -2.74 -15.36 21.21
C GLU A 112 -3.20 -16.39 20.17
N GLU A 113 -4.04 -15.97 19.22
CA GLU A 113 -4.65 -16.84 18.22
C GLU A 113 -3.66 -17.19 17.09
N GLN A 114 -3.20 -18.44 17.05
CA GLN A 114 -2.17 -18.89 16.08
C GLN A 114 -2.57 -18.73 14.60
N ASN A 115 -3.86 -18.79 14.30
CA ASN A 115 -4.39 -18.72 12.93
C ASN A 115 -4.90 -17.33 12.55
N ILE A 116 -4.85 -16.36 13.46
CA ILE A 116 -5.27 -14.99 13.20
C ILE A 116 -4.06 -14.08 13.14
N PHE A 117 -4.02 -13.27 12.09
CA PHE A 117 -2.96 -12.32 11.86
C PHE A 117 -3.52 -10.91 11.81
N ARG A 118 -3.31 -10.13 12.87
CA ARG A 118 -3.71 -8.73 12.98
C ARG A 118 -2.54 -7.79 12.70
N PHE A 119 -2.80 -6.72 11.94
CA PHE A 119 -1.84 -5.66 11.67
C PHE A 119 -2.53 -4.30 11.69
N SER A 120 -1.84 -3.29 12.17
CA SER A 120 -2.37 -1.94 12.36
C SER A 120 -1.48 -0.89 11.72
N GLY A 121 -2.12 0.09 11.11
CA GLY A 121 -1.45 1.25 10.52
C GLY A 121 -2.39 2.44 10.50
N GLN A 122 -1.91 3.54 9.97
CA GLN A 122 -2.73 4.70 9.65
C GLN A 122 -2.24 5.35 8.38
N THR A 123 -3.12 6.04 7.66
CA THR A 123 -2.72 6.75 6.44
C THR A 123 -1.75 7.89 6.77
N LEU A 124 -0.76 8.11 5.92
CA LEU A 124 0.28 9.12 6.14
C LEU A 124 -0.29 10.54 6.15
N SER A 125 -1.21 10.86 5.24
CA SER A 125 -1.66 12.25 5.08
C SER A 125 -2.79 12.64 6.02
N SER A 126 -3.71 11.72 6.35
CA SER A 126 -4.86 12.04 7.21
C SER A 126 -4.93 11.28 8.53
N ASN A 127 -3.95 10.41 8.83
CA ASN A 127 -3.96 9.57 10.03
C ASN A 127 -5.24 8.73 10.18
N CYS A 128 -5.87 8.34 9.06
CA CYS A 128 -7.03 7.46 9.12
C CYS A 128 -6.58 6.05 9.50
N LEU A 129 -7.21 5.47 10.51
CA LEU A 129 -6.87 4.13 11.00
C LEU A 129 -7.05 3.07 9.91
N VAL A 130 -6.11 2.13 9.82
CA VAL A 130 -6.13 0.95 8.95
C VAL A 130 -5.91 -0.29 9.80
N LEU A 131 -6.89 -1.18 9.83
CA LEU A 131 -6.82 -2.45 10.55
C LEU A 131 -6.91 -3.58 9.54
N LEU A 132 -5.94 -4.49 9.56
CA LEU A 132 -5.89 -5.67 8.71
C LEU A 132 -6.00 -6.91 9.59
N THR A 133 -6.95 -7.80 9.27
CA THR A 133 -7.06 -9.14 9.85
C THR A 133 -6.97 -10.17 8.73
N ILE A 134 -6.09 -11.16 8.89
CA ILE A 134 -6.01 -12.34 8.03
C ILE A 134 -6.24 -13.56 8.90
N THR A 135 -7.32 -14.29 8.67
CA THR A 135 -7.64 -15.55 9.35
C THR A 135 -7.35 -16.71 8.41
N LYS A 136 -6.38 -17.55 8.77
CA LYS A 136 -5.96 -18.71 7.98
C LYS A 136 -6.69 -19.97 8.45
N GLN A 137 -7.25 -20.70 7.49
CA GLN A 137 -7.92 -21.98 7.66
C GLN A 137 -7.37 -22.94 6.60
N GLU A 138 -6.30 -23.66 6.95
CA GLU A 138 -5.59 -24.56 6.04
C GLU A 138 -5.13 -23.85 4.75
N SER A 139 -5.77 -24.15 3.62
CA SER A 139 -5.50 -23.57 2.29
C SER A 139 -6.37 -22.35 1.96
N LEU A 140 -7.21 -21.90 2.89
CA LEU A 140 -8.12 -20.78 2.70
C LEU A 140 -7.78 -19.67 3.70
N ALA A 141 -7.82 -18.43 3.25
CA ALA A 141 -7.62 -17.26 4.10
C ALA A 141 -8.77 -16.28 3.93
N THR A 142 -9.32 -15.79 5.04
CA THR A 142 -10.26 -14.68 5.06
C THR A 142 -9.49 -13.42 5.42
N VAL A 143 -9.53 -12.43 4.55
CA VAL A 143 -8.88 -11.13 4.74
C VAL A 143 -9.97 -10.10 5.00
N SER A 144 -9.83 -9.31 6.07
CA SER A 144 -10.64 -8.13 6.34
C SER A 144 -9.74 -6.92 6.53
N VAL A 145 -10.10 -5.82 5.87
CA VAL A 145 -9.46 -4.51 6.01
C VAL A 145 -10.52 -3.50 6.47
N ASN A 146 -10.30 -2.87 7.61
CA ASN A 146 -11.14 -1.80 8.13
C ASN A 146 -10.42 -0.45 7.97
N CYS A 147 -11.03 0.50 7.26
CA CYS A 147 -10.49 1.84 7.08
C CYS A 147 -11.60 2.83 6.66
N GLU A 148 -11.64 4.01 7.28
CA GLU A 148 -12.58 5.08 6.90
C GLU A 148 -12.36 5.56 5.45
N LYS A 149 -11.10 5.51 4.98
CA LYS A 149 -10.78 5.73 3.57
C LYS A 149 -11.00 4.45 2.77
N MET A 150 -12.27 4.17 2.51
CA MET A 150 -12.73 2.96 1.81
C MET A 150 -11.92 2.63 0.53
N VAL A 151 -11.53 3.63 -0.26
CA VAL A 151 -10.76 3.39 -1.49
C VAL A 151 -9.37 2.79 -1.16
N ILE A 152 -8.70 3.28 -0.12
CA ILE A 152 -7.44 2.70 0.37
C ILE A 152 -7.70 1.30 0.91
N GLY A 153 -8.74 1.11 1.72
CA GLY A 153 -9.10 -0.20 2.26
C GLY A 153 -9.33 -1.26 1.18
N SER A 154 -10.06 -0.90 0.12
CA SER A 154 -10.33 -1.77 -1.04
C SER A 154 -9.07 -2.08 -1.86
N VAL A 155 -8.22 -1.09 -2.15
CA VAL A 155 -6.95 -1.31 -2.87
C VAL A 155 -6.03 -2.20 -2.04
N LEU A 156 -5.88 -1.93 -0.74
CA LEU A 156 -5.07 -2.74 0.16
C LEU A 156 -5.56 -4.19 0.22
N LEU A 157 -6.88 -4.41 0.32
CA LEU A 157 -7.46 -5.75 0.25
C LEU A 157 -7.05 -6.47 -1.04
N ASN A 158 -7.16 -5.80 -2.20
CA ASN A 158 -6.79 -6.40 -3.49
C ASN A 158 -5.31 -6.73 -3.59
N GLU A 159 -4.42 -5.87 -3.09
CA GLU A 159 -2.98 -6.14 -3.05
C GLU A 159 -2.64 -7.33 -2.15
N ILE A 160 -3.29 -7.44 -0.98
CA ILE A 160 -3.11 -8.56 -0.05
C ILE A 160 -3.63 -9.86 -0.67
N LYS A 161 -4.79 -9.83 -1.32
CA LYS A 161 -5.28 -11.00 -2.07
C LYS A 161 -4.27 -11.45 -3.12
N GLY A 162 -3.68 -10.50 -3.84
CA GLY A 162 -2.62 -10.77 -4.80
C GLY A 162 -1.40 -11.42 -4.13
N LEU A 163 -0.96 -10.91 -2.97
CA LEU A 163 0.14 -11.50 -2.20
C LEU A 163 -0.17 -12.93 -1.74
N LEU A 164 -1.35 -13.17 -1.19
CA LEU A 164 -1.73 -14.48 -0.62
C LEU A 164 -2.00 -15.55 -1.69
N SER A 165 -2.36 -15.12 -2.90
CA SER A 165 -2.60 -15.99 -4.06
C SER A 165 -1.42 -16.08 -5.03
N GLN A 166 -0.24 -15.56 -4.66
CA GLN A 166 0.97 -15.65 -5.49
C GLN A 166 1.54 -17.06 -5.55
#